data_AF-A0A919NAW0-F1
#
_entry.id   AF-A0A919NAW0-F1
#
_cell.length_a   1.000
_cell.length_b   1.000
_cell.length_c   1.000
_cell.angle_alpha   90.00
_cell.angle_beta   90.00
_cell.angle_gamma   90.00
#
_symmetry.space_group_name_H-M   'P 1'
#
loop_
_entity.id
_entity.type
_entity.pdbx_description
1 polymer ?
#
loop_
_entity_poly.entity_id
_entity_poly.type
_entity_poly.pdbx_seq_one_letter_code
_entity_poly.pdbx_strand_id
1 'polypeptide(L)'
;MLNDNERRALADLERHLEHDPDFTARMNDLAGIPAEPAFPIVPVLCALLFIAIPLTMLLFGWPGVVVVLDLFAAAVAVVLIRRRANR
;
A
#
# COMPACT_ATOMS: atom_id res chain seq x y z
N MET A 1 -16.01 -7.38 -31.13
CA MET A 1 -15.47 -8.72 -31.45
C MET A 1 -14.26 -8.47 -32.33
N LEU A 2 -13.05 -8.85 -31.89
CA LEU A 2 -11.87 -8.73 -32.73
C LEU A 2 -12.03 -9.61 -33.97
N ASN A 3 -11.60 -9.10 -35.12
CA ASN A 3 -11.60 -9.82 -36.36
C ASN A 3 -10.51 -10.92 -36.33
N ASP A 4 -10.69 -12.03 -37.07
CA ASP A 4 -9.74 -13.17 -37.01
C ASP A 4 -8.32 -12.79 -37.41
N ASN A 5 -8.17 -11.75 -38.25
CA ASN A 5 -6.87 -11.22 -38.63
C ASN A 5 -6.18 -10.48 -37.47
N GLU A 6 -6.95 -9.78 -36.64
CA GLU A 6 -6.42 -9.08 -35.47
C GLU A 6 -6.00 -10.08 -34.40
N ARG A 7 -6.74 -11.18 -34.22
CA ARG A 7 -6.32 -12.29 -33.33
C ARG A 7 -4.99 -12.91 -33.75
N ARG A 8 -4.75 -13.09 -35.06
CA ARG A 8 -3.48 -13.63 -35.56
C ARG A 8 -2.33 -12.64 -35.37
N ALA A 9 -2.57 -11.36 -35.66
CA ALA A 9 -1.57 -10.31 -35.44
C ALA A 9 -1.19 -10.19 -33.96
N LEU A 10 -2.17 -10.31 -33.06
CA LEU A 10 -1.94 -10.28 -31.62
C LEU A 10 -1.11 -11.47 -31.14
N ALA A 11 -1.42 -12.68 -31.61
CA ALA A 11 -0.70 -13.91 -31.24
C ALA A 11 0.76 -13.90 -31.73
N ASP A 12 1.01 -13.27 -32.88
CA ASP A 12 2.37 -13.14 -33.43
C ASP A 12 3.19 -12.10 -32.64
N LEU A 13 2.54 -11.00 -32.23
CA LEU A 13 3.10 -10.01 -31.32
C LEU A 13 3.43 -10.60 -29.95
N GLU A 14 2.52 -11.38 -29.37
CA GLU A 14 2.72 -12.04 -28.08
C GLU A 14 3.91 -13.00 -28.13
N ARG A 15 4.00 -13.83 -29.18
CA ARG A 15 5.15 -14.73 -29.38
C ARG A 15 6.47 -13.98 -29.54
N HIS A 16 6.47 -12.83 -30.24
CA HIS A 16 7.67 -12.01 -30.40
C HIS A 16 8.10 -11.34 -29.09
N LEU A 17 7.13 -10.86 -28.29
CA LEU A 17 7.37 -10.20 -27.02
C LEU A 17 7.82 -11.17 -25.91
N GLU A 18 7.36 -12.43 -25.92
CA GLU A 18 7.84 -13.47 -25.00
C GLU A 18 9.33 -13.80 -25.20
N HIS A 19 9.85 -13.63 -26.40
CA HIS A 19 11.25 -13.90 -26.74
C HIS A 19 12.17 -12.69 -26.51
N ASP A 20 11.62 -11.53 -26.11
CA ASP A 20 12.39 -10.35 -25.74
C ASP A 20 12.64 -10.35 -24.21
N PRO A 21 13.85 -10.73 -23.75
CA PRO A 21 14.19 -10.75 -22.33
C PRO A 21 14.16 -9.34 -21.70
N ASP A 22 14.41 -8.29 -22.48
CA ASP A 22 14.39 -6.90 -22.00
C ASP A 22 12.95 -6.39 -21.86
N PHE A 23 12.02 -6.87 -22.69
CA PHE A 23 10.59 -6.60 -22.53
C PHE A 23 10.00 -7.32 -21.31
N THR A 24 10.29 -8.61 -21.16
CA THR A 24 9.83 -9.39 -20.00
C THR A 24 10.41 -8.86 -18.69
N ALA A 25 11.67 -8.41 -18.68
CA ALA A 25 12.25 -7.73 -17.53
C ALA A 25 11.52 -6.43 -17.17
N ARG A 26 11.22 -5.58 -18.16
CA ARG A 26 10.44 -4.33 -17.94
C ARG A 26 9.02 -4.60 -17.48
N MET A 27 8.38 -5.63 -18.03
CA MET A 27 7.02 -6.00 -17.66
C MET A 27 6.96 -6.62 -16.26
N ASN A 28 7.98 -7.40 -15.86
CA ASN A 28 8.15 -7.89 -14.50
C ASN A 28 8.48 -6.77 -13.50
N ASP A 29 9.23 -5.73 -13.89
CA ASP A 29 9.51 -4.57 -13.05
C ASP A 29 8.23 -3.73 -12.79
N LEU A 30 7.36 -3.60 -13.81
CA LEU A 30 6.00 -3.04 -13.67
C LEU A 30 5.05 -3.96 -12.87
N ALA A 31 5.21 -5.28 -12.98
CA ALA A 31 4.55 -6.25 -12.10
C ALA A 31 5.20 -6.34 -10.70
N GLY A 32 6.32 -5.64 -10.49
CA GLY A 32 7.03 -5.45 -9.24
C GLY A 32 6.36 -4.44 -8.29
N ILE A 33 5.16 -3.96 -8.63
CA ILE A 33 4.24 -3.43 -7.62
C ILE A 33 3.91 -4.64 -6.73
N PRO A 34 4.34 -4.66 -5.45
CA PRO A 34 4.18 -5.84 -4.61
C PRO A 34 2.72 -6.26 -4.59
N ALA A 35 2.48 -7.51 -5.02
CA ALA A 35 1.19 -8.17 -4.95
C ALA A 35 0.87 -8.50 -3.49
N GLU A 36 0.42 -7.49 -2.75
CA GLU A 36 -0.40 -7.57 -1.54
C GLU A 36 -0.64 -6.12 -1.10
N PRO A 37 -1.90 -5.67 -0.92
CA PRO A 37 -2.12 -4.39 -0.28
C PRO A 37 -1.59 -4.54 1.16
N ALA A 38 -0.38 -4.05 1.42
CA ALA A 38 0.15 -3.91 2.77
C ALA A 38 -0.98 -3.30 3.61
N PHE A 39 -1.42 -4.02 4.64
CA PHE A 39 -2.56 -3.61 5.47
C PHE A 39 -2.45 -2.11 5.73
N PRO A 40 -3.49 -1.30 5.46
CA PRO A 40 -3.40 0.16 5.45
C PRO A 40 -3.30 0.71 6.88
N ILE A 41 -2.18 0.43 7.55
CA ILE A 41 -1.92 0.75 8.95
C ILE A 41 -2.05 2.26 9.19
N VAL A 42 -1.55 3.09 8.27
CA VAL A 42 -1.57 4.55 8.42
C VAL A 42 -3.02 5.08 8.39
N PRO A 43 -3.86 4.75 7.38
CA PRO A 43 -5.28 5.09 7.41
C PRO A 43 -6.01 4.59 8.66
N VAL A 44 -5.74 3.35 9.09
CA VAL A 44 -6.37 2.75 10.28
C VAL A 44 -5.98 3.51 11.56
N LEU A 45 -4.70 3.85 11.72
CA LEU A 45 -4.21 4.65 12.84
C LEU A 45 -4.88 6.04 12.85
N CYS A 46 -4.98 6.71 11.71
CA CYS A 46 -5.65 8.01 11.61
C CYS A 46 -7.12 7.93 11.99
N ALA A 47 -7.84 6.90 11.55
CA ALA A 47 -9.24 6.68 11.92
C ALA A 47 -9.38 6.44 13.44
N LEU A 48 -8.51 5.62 14.03
CA LEU A 48 -8.46 5.39 15.47
C LEU A 48 -8.23 6.67 16.26
N LEU A 49 -7.28 7.50 15.82
CA LEU A 49 -6.98 8.79 16.44
C LEU A 49 -8.21 9.71 16.40
N PHE A 50 -8.88 9.80 15.26
CA PHE A 50 -10.07 10.62 15.09
C PHE A 50 -11.21 10.20 16.03
N ILE A 51 -11.36 8.90 16.31
CA ILE A 51 -12.35 8.37 17.25
C ILE A 51 -11.92 8.63 18.72
N ALA A 52 -10.63 8.47 19.02
CA ALA A 52 -10.10 8.58 20.38
C ALA A 52 -10.06 10.03 20.91
N ILE A 53 -9.77 11.02 20.06
CA ILE A 53 -9.70 12.44 20.44
C ILE A 53 -10.98 12.94 21.13
N PRO A 54 -12.19 12.85 20.54
CA PRO A 54 -13.39 13.36 21.19
C PRO A 54 -13.71 12.59 22.47
N LEU A 55 -13.47 11.27 22.50
CA LEU A 55 -13.70 10.44 23.69
C LEU A 55 -12.82 10.87 24.87
N THR A 56 -11.54 11.10 24.61
CA THR A 56 -10.56 11.48 25.63
C THR A 56 -10.69 12.93 26.05
N MET A 57 -11.04 13.82 25.11
CA MET A 57 -11.37 15.20 25.42
C MET A 57 -12.62 15.30 26.30
N LEU A 58 -13.61 14.41 26.09
CA LEU A 58 -14.82 14.34 26.93
C LEU A 58 -14.54 13.78 28.34
N LEU A 59 -13.74 12.71 28.44
CA LEU A 59 -13.50 12.00 29.72
C LEU A 59 -12.41 12.65 30.58
N PHE A 60 -11.34 13.13 29.96
CA PHE A 60 -10.10 13.55 30.64
C PHE A 60 -9.70 14.99 30.29
N GLY A 61 -10.46 15.68 29.44
CA GLY A 61 -10.14 17.03 29.00
C GLY A 61 -8.84 17.13 28.20
N TRP A 62 -8.20 18.30 28.28
CA TRP A 62 -6.92 18.58 27.63
C TRP A 62 -5.79 17.56 27.95
N PRO A 63 -5.60 17.13 29.21
CA PRO A 63 -4.59 16.12 29.54
C PRO A 63 -4.76 14.81 28.78
N GLY A 64 -6.00 14.34 28.59
CA GLY A 64 -6.27 13.10 27.86
C GLY A 64 -5.85 13.17 26.39
N VAL A 65 -6.07 14.32 25.76
CA VAL A 65 -5.69 14.53 24.34
C VAL A 65 -4.17 14.46 24.17
N VAL A 66 -3.40 15.04 25.09
CA VAL A 66 -1.92 15.00 25.05
C VAL A 66 -1.42 13.55 25.14
N VAL A 67 -1.95 12.77 26.09
CA VAL A 67 -1.56 11.36 26.26
C VAL A 67 -1.87 10.53 25.01
N VAL A 68 -3.02 10.77 24.37
CA VAL A 68 -3.42 10.07 23.14
C VAL A 68 -2.50 10.41 21.97
N LEU A 69 -2.10 11.68 21.85
CA LEU A 69 -1.15 12.10 20.81
C LEU A 69 0.23 11.45 21.01
N ASP A 70 0.71 11.35 22.25
CA ASP A 70 1.98 10.67 22.55
C ASP A 70 1.90 9.17 22.21
N LEU A 71 0.80 8.51 22.57
CA LEU A 71 0.53 7.11 22.20
C LEU A 71 0.47 6.90 20.69
N PHE A 72 -0.17 7.82 19.97
CA PHE A 72 -0.24 7.79 18.51
C PHE A 72 1.14 7.94 17.88
N ALA A 73 1.95 8.90 18.35
CA ALA A 73 3.31 9.11 17.88
C ALA A 73 4.19 7.86 18.14
N ALA A 74 4.07 7.26 19.32
CA ALA A 74 4.77 6.01 19.64
C ALA A 74 4.35 4.86 18.73
N ALA A 75 3.05 4.70 18.46
CA ALA A 75 2.53 3.67 17.56
C ALA A 75 3.07 3.85 16.13
N VAL A 76 3.07 5.09 15.61
CA VAL A 76 3.66 5.41 14.30
C VAL A 76 5.16 5.08 14.27
N ALA A 77 5.90 5.45 15.31
CA ALA A 77 7.33 5.14 15.40
C ALA A 77 7.58 3.61 15.36
N VAL A 78 6.81 2.82 16.12
CA VAL A 78 6.89 1.36 16.10
C VAL A 78 6.60 0.80 14.70
N VAL A 79 5.57 1.30 14.03
CA VAL A 79 5.23 0.87 12.66
C VAL A 79 6.37 1.18 11.70
N LEU A 80 6.97 2.37 11.78
CA LEU A 80 8.11 2.76 10.94
C LEU A 80 9.34 1.89 11.21
N ILE A 81 9.65 1.61 12.47
CA ILE A 81 10.76 0.72 12.87
C ILE A 81 10.53 -0.69 12.32
N ARG A 82 9.33 -1.26 12.51
CA ARG A 82 8.99 -2.59 11.98
C ARG A 82 9.05 -2.63 10.47
N ARG A 83 8.53 -1.61 9.78
CA ARG A 83 8.57 -1.52 8.31
C ARG A 83 10.01 -1.39 7.78
N ARG A 84 10.89 -0.71 8.53
CA ARG A 84 12.32 -0.62 8.19
C ARG A 84 13.05 -1.94 8.44
N ALA A 85 12.70 -2.69 9.49
CA ALA A 85 13.33 -3.98 9.79
C ALA A 85 12.87 -5.11 8.86
N ASN A 86 11.69 -4.98 8.25
CA ASN A 86 11.10 -5.96 7.33
C ASN A 86 11.38 -5.65 5.84
N ARG A 87 12.15 -4.58 5.56
CA ARG A 87 12.70 -4.23 4.24
C ARG A 87 14.18 -4.59 4.21
#